data_AF-A0A3Q7QFU5-F1
#
_entry.id   AF-A0A3Q7QFU5-F1
#
_cell.length_a   1.000
_cell.length_b   1.000
_cell.length_c   1.000
_cell.angle_alpha   90.00
_cell.angle_beta   90.00
_cell.angle_gamma   90.00
#
_symmetry.space_group_name_H-M   'P 1'
#
loop_
_entity.id
_entity.type
_entity.pdbx_description
1 polymer ?
#
loop_
_entity_poly.entity_id
_entity_poly.type
_entity_poly.pdbx_seq_one_letter_code
_entity_poly.pdbx_strand_id
1 'polypeptide(L)'
;MGAGLLLGTLLARTRHCLGPAPPWGGGAAADSARACSSAPARDGLEGPARRRSYWRYVRRLVRGAPEPPYPRVCQVGDPALRAVAAPVDPAQLAGPELQKLVQRLVQVMRSRRCVGLSAPQLGVPLQVLALEFPEALFRACAPPLREARQMEPFPLRVFVNPRLRVLDSRLVTFPEGCESVAGFLACVPRFQAVQITGLDPKGEQVVWQASGWAARIIQHEMDHLQGCLFIDKMDSKTFTNIYWME
;
A
#
# COMPACT_ATOMS: atom_id res chain seq x y z
N MET A 1 -15.54 0.73 21.72
CA MET A 1 -14.15 0.44 22.17
C MET A 1 -13.67 -0.80 21.43
N GLY A 2 -12.49 -0.75 20.79
CA GLY A 2 -11.88 -1.92 20.15
C GLY A 2 -11.72 -1.85 18.63
N ALA A 3 -10.80 -1.02 18.13
CA ALA A 3 -10.22 -1.13 16.77
C ALA A 3 -8.84 -0.43 16.67
N GLY A 4 -8.09 -0.37 17.78
CA GLY A 4 -6.88 0.46 17.91
C GLY A 4 -5.54 -0.28 17.97
N LEU A 5 -5.52 -1.60 17.80
CA LEU A 5 -4.34 -2.43 18.12
C LEU A 5 -3.60 -3.06 16.93
N LEU A 6 -4.00 -2.78 15.68
CA LEU A 6 -3.50 -3.56 14.54
C LEU A 6 -2.15 -3.12 13.96
N LEU A 7 -1.59 -1.97 14.36
CA LEU A 7 -0.27 -1.53 13.85
C LEU A 7 0.90 -1.68 14.83
N GLY A 8 0.62 -1.85 16.13
CA GLY A 8 1.68 -2.06 17.14
C GLY A 8 2.31 -3.45 17.08
N THR A 9 1.60 -4.44 16.54
CA THR A 9 2.08 -5.81 16.35
C THR A 9 2.81 -6.03 15.01
N LEU A 10 2.65 -5.11 14.05
CA LEU A 10 3.20 -5.21 12.69
C LEU A 10 4.74 -5.05 12.61
N LEU A 11 5.39 -4.70 13.72
CA LEU A 11 6.80 -4.28 13.76
C LEU A 11 7.61 -5.03 14.84
N ALA A 12 7.13 -6.20 15.31
CA ALA A 12 7.77 -6.90 16.42
C ALA A 12 8.37 -8.27 16.11
N ARG A 13 8.00 -8.99 15.03
CA ARG A 13 8.46 -10.39 14.87
C ARG A 13 8.61 -10.85 13.42
N THR A 14 9.85 -11.10 12.99
CA THR A 14 10.18 -12.03 11.89
C THR A 14 11.56 -12.63 12.12
N ARG A 15 11.64 -13.97 12.16
CA ARG A 15 12.88 -14.75 12.27
C ARG A 15 13.72 -14.63 10.99
N HIS A 16 15.04 -14.72 11.13
CA HIS A 16 15.99 -14.79 10.04
C HIS A 16 15.74 -16.02 9.14
N CYS A 17 15.59 -15.80 7.84
CA CYS A 17 15.70 -16.86 6.84
C CYS A 17 17.14 -16.88 6.31
N LEU A 18 18.02 -17.59 7.00
CA LEU A 18 19.37 -17.93 6.53
C LEU A 18 19.51 -19.47 6.60
N GLY A 19 19.67 -20.13 5.45
CA GLY A 19 19.99 -21.55 5.36
C GLY A 19 19.71 -22.16 3.98
N PRO A 20 20.62 -23.01 3.43
CA PRO A 20 20.60 -23.44 2.03
C PRO A 20 19.62 -24.60 1.75
N ALA A 21 19.20 -24.71 0.49
CA ALA A 21 18.31 -25.77 -0.01
C ALA A 21 19.03 -27.14 -0.08
N PRO A 22 18.34 -28.26 0.24
CA PRO A 22 18.90 -29.60 0.04
C PRO A 22 18.68 -30.10 -1.41
N PRO A 23 19.46 -31.12 -1.86
CA PRO A 23 19.57 -31.51 -3.25
C PRO A 23 18.41 -32.43 -3.68
N TRP A 24 18.06 -32.35 -4.97
CA TRP A 24 17.04 -33.15 -5.62
C TRP A 24 17.60 -34.54 -5.97
N GLY A 25 16.95 -35.59 -5.47
CA GLY A 25 17.15 -36.98 -5.89
C GLY A 25 15.95 -37.46 -6.71
N GLY A 26 16.22 -38.05 -7.88
CA GLY A 26 15.23 -38.42 -8.89
C GLY A 26 14.48 -39.73 -8.61
N GLY A 27 13.38 -39.90 -9.34
CA GLY A 27 12.60 -41.12 -9.42
C GLY A 27 11.38 -40.91 -10.32
N ALA A 28 11.47 -41.36 -11.57
CA ALA A 28 10.38 -41.40 -12.53
C ALA A 28 9.43 -42.58 -12.24
N ALA A 29 8.12 -42.38 -12.37
CA ALA A 29 7.21 -43.25 -13.14
C ALA A 29 5.73 -42.86 -12.99
N ALA A 30 5.03 -43.09 -14.10
CA ALA A 30 3.61 -43.40 -14.26
C ALA A 30 2.60 -42.24 -14.39
N ASP A 31 2.24 -42.03 -15.65
CA ASP A 31 0.97 -41.49 -16.13
C ASP A 31 -0.23 -41.96 -15.30
N SER A 32 -0.99 -41.00 -14.80
CA SER A 32 -2.44 -41.14 -14.73
C SER A 32 -3.06 -39.78 -15.01
N ALA A 33 -3.65 -39.66 -16.19
CA ALA A 33 -4.53 -38.56 -16.54
C ALA A 33 -5.72 -38.58 -15.55
N ARG A 34 -5.67 -37.74 -14.51
CA ARG A 34 -6.86 -37.44 -13.70
C ARG A 34 -7.76 -36.54 -14.52
N ALA A 35 -8.73 -37.18 -15.17
CA ALA A 35 -9.92 -36.54 -15.69
C ALA A 35 -10.53 -35.63 -14.61
N CYS A 36 -10.73 -34.35 -14.95
CA CYS A 36 -11.51 -33.42 -14.15
C CYS A 36 -12.94 -33.97 -14.06
N SER A 37 -13.27 -34.62 -12.93
CA SER A 37 -14.65 -34.99 -12.64
C SER A 37 -15.46 -33.72 -12.43
N SER A 38 -16.31 -33.37 -13.39
CA SER A 38 -17.38 -32.39 -13.24
C SER A 38 -18.48 -32.98 -12.37
N ALA A 39 -18.22 -33.12 -11.07
CA ALA A 39 -19.27 -33.31 -10.08
C ALA A 39 -19.79 -31.92 -9.69
N PRO A 40 -21.11 -31.67 -9.73
CA PRO A 40 -21.65 -30.39 -9.25
C PRO A 40 -21.42 -30.34 -7.73
N ALA A 41 -20.53 -29.45 -7.29
CA ALA A 41 -20.40 -29.12 -5.89
C ALA A 41 -21.77 -28.63 -5.39
N ARG A 42 -22.41 -29.45 -4.55
CA ARG A 42 -23.57 -29.04 -3.74
C ARG A 42 -23.06 -28.18 -2.59
N ASP A 43 -22.58 -27.00 -2.92
CA ASP A 43 -22.50 -25.84 -2.03
C ASP A 43 -21.99 -24.67 -2.87
N GLY A 44 -22.79 -23.61 -2.93
CA GLY A 44 -22.59 -22.49 -3.83
C GLY A 44 -21.23 -21.82 -3.66
N LEU A 45 -20.63 -21.41 -4.77
CA LEU A 45 -19.46 -20.53 -4.88
C LEU A 45 -19.71 -19.10 -4.31
N GLU A 46 -20.77 -18.90 -3.54
CA GLU A 46 -21.14 -17.62 -2.97
C GLU A 46 -20.63 -17.55 -1.53
N GLY A 47 -19.46 -16.91 -1.36
CA GLY A 47 -19.10 -16.37 -0.05
C GLY A 47 -20.23 -15.49 0.51
N PRO A 48 -20.30 -15.25 1.83
CA PRO A 48 -21.50 -14.71 2.48
C PRO A 48 -21.95 -13.41 1.81
N ALA A 49 -23.04 -13.50 1.04
CA ALA A 49 -23.63 -12.38 0.35
C ALA A 49 -24.10 -11.37 1.40
N ARG A 50 -23.29 -10.32 1.63
CA ARG A 50 -23.67 -9.23 2.54
C ARG A 50 -25.01 -8.66 2.05
N ARG A 51 -26.05 -8.76 2.89
CA ARG A 51 -27.38 -8.18 2.63
C ARG A 51 -27.22 -6.73 2.15
N ARG A 52 -27.56 -6.47 0.88
CA ARG A 52 -27.58 -5.09 0.35
C ARG A 52 -28.72 -4.34 1.03
N SER A 53 -28.39 -3.32 1.82
CA SER A 53 -29.39 -2.47 2.46
C SER A 53 -30.19 -1.70 1.40
N TYR A 54 -31.50 -1.93 1.34
CA TYR A 54 -32.43 -1.20 0.47
C TYR A 54 -32.33 0.32 0.69
N TRP A 55 -32.25 0.76 1.95
CA TRP A 55 -32.06 2.17 2.29
C TRP A 55 -30.76 2.77 1.77
N ARG A 56 -29.68 1.98 1.70
CA ARG A 56 -28.42 2.43 1.08
C ARG A 56 -28.57 2.58 -0.43
N TYR A 57 -29.34 1.73 -1.08
CA TYR A 57 -29.69 1.86 -2.51
C TYR A 57 -30.52 3.12 -2.75
N VAL A 58 -31.62 3.31 -2.02
CA VAL A 58 -32.47 4.52 -2.13
C VAL A 58 -31.67 5.79 -1.86
N ARG A 59 -30.82 5.80 -0.81
CA ARG A 59 -29.95 6.95 -0.53
C ARG A 59 -29.01 7.27 -1.69
N ARG A 60 -28.51 6.26 -2.41
CA ARG A 60 -27.64 6.44 -3.59
C ARG A 60 -28.42 6.94 -4.81
N LEU A 61 -29.68 6.53 -4.99
CA LEU A 61 -30.55 7.09 -6.01
C LEU A 61 -30.83 8.57 -5.76
N VAL A 62 -31.05 8.96 -4.50
CA VAL A 62 -31.40 10.33 -4.13
C VAL A 62 -30.18 11.26 -4.05
N ARG A 63 -29.06 10.81 -3.49
CA ARG A 63 -27.85 11.63 -3.25
C ARG A 63 -26.76 11.46 -4.30
N GLY A 64 -26.96 10.58 -5.29
CA GLY A 64 -25.92 10.20 -6.24
C GLY A 64 -24.84 9.29 -5.64
N ALA A 65 -23.88 8.89 -6.49
CA ALA A 65 -22.68 8.23 -6.03
C ALA A 65 -21.82 9.23 -5.23
N PRO A 66 -21.15 8.80 -4.15
CA PRO A 66 -20.18 9.67 -3.50
C PRO A 66 -19.12 10.06 -4.53
N GLU A 67 -18.69 11.31 -4.48
CA GLU A 67 -17.60 11.84 -5.31
C GLU A 67 -16.28 11.77 -4.54
N PRO A 68 -15.15 11.57 -5.24
CA PRO A 68 -13.84 11.65 -4.64
C PRO A 68 -13.48 13.11 -4.27
N PRO A 69 -12.58 13.36 -3.30
CA PRO A 69 -11.79 12.37 -2.57
C PRO A 69 -12.62 11.62 -1.51
N TYR A 70 -12.58 10.30 -1.57
CA TYR A 70 -13.35 9.45 -0.67
C TYR A 70 -12.86 9.55 0.78
N PRO A 71 -13.77 9.41 1.77
CA PRO A 71 -13.38 9.28 3.19
C PRO A 71 -12.79 7.90 3.53
N ARG A 72 -12.90 6.93 2.62
CA ARG A 72 -12.38 5.57 2.75
C ARG A 72 -11.34 5.31 1.68
N VAL A 73 -10.42 4.40 1.98
CA VAL A 73 -9.42 3.93 1.02
C VAL A 73 -10.06 2.96 0.02
N CYS A 74 -9.89 3.22 -1.27
CA CYS A 74 -10.23 2.30 -2.35
C CYS A 74 -9.49 0.97 -2.16
N GLN A 75 -10.17 -0.13 -2.45
CA GLN A 75 -9.59 -1.48 -2.36
C GLN A 75 -9.26 -1.99 -3.76
N VAL A 76 -8.29 -2.90 -3.84
CA VAL A 76 -7.90 -3.59 -5.07
C VAL A 76 -9.15 -4.13 -5.78
N GLY A 77 -9.23 -3.88 -7.08
CA GLY A 77 -10.43 -4.04 -7.91
C GLY A 77 -11.09 -2.71 -8.29
N ASP A 78 -10.84 -1.62 -7.55
CA ASP A 78 -11.20 -0.27 -7.98
C ASP A 78 -10.25 0.19 -9.13
N PRO A 79 -10.78 0.60 -10.30
CA PRO A 79 -9.95 0.99 -11.45
C PRO A 79 -9.06 2.20 -11.18
N ALA A 80 -9.41 3.07 -10.21
CA ALA A 80 -8.57 4.21 -9.85
C ALA A 80 -7.17 3.78 -9.38
N LEU A 81 -7.04 2.57 -8.81
CA LEU A 81 -5.76 2.01 -8.33
C LEU A 81 -4.90 1.41 -9.44
N ARG A 82 -5.42 1.32 -10.67
CA ARG A 82 -4.74 0.71 -11.83
C ARG A 82 -4.50 1.69 -12.97
N ALA A 83 -5.07 2.88 -12.90
CA ALA A 83 -4.80 3.95 -13.85
C ALA A 83 -3.51 4.70 -13.48
N VAL A 84 -2.77 5.16 -14.50
CA VAL A 84 -1.69 6.12 -14.31
C VAL A 84 -2.31 7.47 -13.94
N ALA A 85 -1.89 8.03 -12.81
CA ALA A 85 -2.41 9.30 -12.31
C ALA A 85 -1.95 10.46 -13.19
N ALA A 86 -2.85 11.40 -13.47
CA ALA A 86 -2.56 12.60 -14.23
C ALA A 86 -1.78 13.63 -13.39
N PRO A 87 -0.88 14.42 -14.00
CA PRO A 87 -0.25 15.52 -13.29
C PRO A 87 -1.29 16.56 -12.87
N VAL A 88 -1.08 17.19 -11.71
CA VAL A 88 -1.79 18.38 -11.29
C VAL A 88 -1.35 19.56 -12.16
N ASP A 89 -2.31 20.29 -12.71
CA ASP A 89 -2.07 21.52 -13.46
C ASP A 89 -1.39 22.57 -12.56
N PRO A 90 -0.29 23.21 -12.98
CA PRO A 90 0.31 24.32 -12.25
C PRO A 90 -0.66 25.41 -11.79
N ALA A 91 -1.73 25.70 -12.55
CA ALA A 91 -2.75 26.67 -12.18
C ALA A 91 -3.60 26.26 -10.96
N GLN A 92 -3.60 24.98 -10.60
CA GLN A 92 -4.33 24.42 -9.46
C GLN A 92 -3.45 24.33 -8.19
N LEU A 93 -2.15 24.59 -8.31
CA LEU A 93 -1.24 24.66 -7.16
C LEU A 93 -1.68 25.79 -6.22
N ALA A 94 -1.50 25.59 -4.92
CA ALA A 94 -2.02 26.46 -3.86
C ALA A 94 -3.55 26.69 -3.85
N GLY A 95 -4.30 26.13 -4.81
CA GLY A 95 -5.74 26.28 -4.95
C GLY A 95 -6.55 25.50 -3.90
N PRO A 96 -7.82 25.87 -3.67
CA PRO A 96 -8.65 25.29 -2.61
C PRO A 96 -8.94 23.80 -2.81
N GLU A 97 -9.09 23.34 -4.06
CA GLU A 97 -9.36 21.93 -4.35
C GLU A 97 -8.15 21.02 -4.05
N LEU A 98 -6.94 21.46 -4.40
CA LEU A 98 -5.72 20.74 -4.05
C LEU A 98 -5.53 20.71 -2.53
N GLN A 99 -5.76 21.83 -1.84
CA GLN A 99 -5.67 21.86 -0.37
C GLN A 99 -6.68 20.92 0.29
N LYS A 100 -7.91 20.84 -0.21
CA LYS A 100 -8.94 19.91 0.26
C LYS A 100 -8.54 18.45 0.06
N LEU A 101 -7.95 18.12 -1.10
CA LEU A 101 -7.39 16.79 -1.37
C LEU A 101 -6.27 16.44 -0.38
N VAL A 102 -5.30 17.35 -0.20
CA VAL A 102 -4.17 17.15 0.71
C VAL A 102 -4.64 16.98 2.15
N GLN A 103 -5.56 17.81 2.61
CA GLN A 103 -6.16 17.67 3.94
C GLN A 103 -6.84 16.30 4.10
N ARG A 104 -7.57 15.84 3.08
CA ARG A 104 -8.22 14.54 3.12
C ARG A 104 -7.21 13.39 3.13
N LEU A 105 -6.14 13.46 2.33
CA LEU A 105 -5.05 12.48 2.35
C LEU A 105 -4.45 12.35 3.75
N VAL A 106 -4.04 13.47 4.34
CA VAL A 106 -3.43 13.52 5.67
C VAL A 106 -4.39 13.01 6.74
N GLN A 107 -5.67 13.42 6.68
CA GLN A 107 -6.70 12.97 7.61
C GLN A 107 -6.86 11.44 7.54
N VAL A 108 -7.00 10.87 6.34
CA VAL A 108 -7.18 9.42 6.17
C VAL A 108 -5.93 8.67 6.60
N MET A 109 -4.75 9.11 6.16
CA MET A 109 -3.46 8.51 6.50
C MET A 109 -3.28 8.40 8.03
N ARG A 110 -3.47 9.51 8.75
CA ARG A 110 -3.37 9.54 10.21
C ARG A 110 -4.46 8.72 10.90
N SER A 111 -5.68 8.71 10.37
CA SER A 111 -6.78 7.90 10.93
C SER A 111 -6.53 6.40 10.82
N ARG A 112 -5.87 5.98 9.74
CA ARG A 112 -5.45 4.59 9.48
C ARG A 112 -4.13 4.23 10.14
N ARG A 113 -3.39 5.23 10.63
CA ARG A 113 -2.01 5.10 11.12
C ARG A 113 -1.05 4.53 10.06
N CYS A 114 -1.37 4.68 8.76
CA CYS A 114 -0.42 4.32 7.71
C CYS A 114 0.62 5.42 7.52
N VAL A 115 1.76 5.07 6.93
CA VAL A 115 2.94 5.96 6.81
C VAL A 115 3.07 6.66 5.46
N GLY A 116 2.18 6.30 4.54
CA GLY A 116 2.04 6.87 3.21
C GLY A 116 0.60 6.70 2.72
N LEU A 117 0.16 7.63 1.87
CA LEU A 117 -1.10 7.53 1.15
C LEU A 117 -1.05 8.38 -0.13
N SER A 118 -1.61 7.85 -1.21
CA SER A 118 -1.68 8.51 -2.52
C SER A 118 -3.13 8.89 -2.90
N ALA A 119 -3.28 9.93 -3.73
CA ALA A 119 -4.59 10.40 -4.21
C ALA A 119 -5.42 9.31 -4.93
N PRO A 120 -4.84 8.41 -5.76
CA PRO A 120 -5.57 7.29 -6.35
C PRO A 120 -6.26 6.40 -5.33
N GLN A 121 -5.68 6.22 -4.14
CA GLN A 121 -6.27 5.44 -3.06
C GLN A 121 -7.53 6.09 -2.45
N LEU A 122 -7.78 7.37 -2.76
CA LEU A 122 -9.01 8.08 -2.41
C LEU A 122 -9.92 8.32 -3.62
N GLY A 123 -9.65 7.64 -4.74
CA GLY A 123 -10.41 7.74 -5.98
C GLY A 123 -10.09 8.99 -6.81
N VAL A 124 -9.01 9.71 -6.49
CA VAL A 124 -8.58 10.90 -7.24
C VAL A 124 -7.37 10.54 -8.11
N PRO A 125 -7.50 10.51 -9.45
CA PRO A 125 -6.43 10.08 -10.35
C PRO A 125 -5.40 11.20 -10.61
N LEU A 126 -4.89 11.83 -9.54
CA LEU A 126 -3.89 12.91 -9.61
C LEU A 126 -2.57 12.49 -8.95
N GLN A 127 -1.47 13.03 -9.45
CA GLN A 127 -0.12 12.78 -8.92
C GLN A 127 0.13 13.53 -7.61
N VAL A 128 -0.54 13.10 -6.54
CA VAL A 128 -0.39 13.65 -5.19
C VAL A 128 -0.21 12.51 -4.20
N LEU A 129 0.80 12.60 -3.35
CA LEU A 129 1.05 11.65 -2.26
C LEU A 129 1.47 12.37 -0.98
N ALA A 130 1.15 11.76 0.15
CA ALA A 130 1.53 12.22 1.48
C ALA A 130 2.30 11.11 2.20
N LEU A 131 3.32 11.50 2.96
CA LEU A 131 4.24 10.62 3.67
C LEU A 131 4.47 11.17 5.08
N GLU A 132 4.37 10.34 6.10
CA GLU A 132 4.68 10.73 7.49
C GLU A 132 5.06 9.48 8.29
N PHE A 133 6.19 9.53 9.00
CA PHE A 133 6.55 8.48 9.95
C PHE A 133 6.85 9.10 11.31
N PRO A 134 5.83 9.22 12.18
CA PRO A 134 5.96 9.91 13.45
C PRO A 134 6.70 9.05 14.49
N GLU A 135 7.33 9.73 15.44
CA GLU A 135 8.06 9.13 16.56
C GLU A 135 7.25 8.04 17.31
N ALA A 136 5.93 8.23 17.45
CA ALA A 136 5.06 7.26 18.10
C ALA A 136 4.99 5.90 17.36
N LEU A 137 4.98 5.90 16.01
CA LEU A 137 5.02 4.66 15.23
C LEU A 137 6.42 4.04 15.25
N PHE A 138 7.46 4.87 15.21
CA PHE A 138 8.84 4.41 15.37
C PHE A 138 9.03 3.67 16.71
N ARG A 139 8.58 4.25 17.83
CA ARG A 139 8.69 3.63 19.16
C ARG A 139 7.86 2.37 19.34
N ALA A 140 6.77 2.22 18.59
CA ALA A 140 5.97 0.99 18.59
C ALA A 140 6.69 -0.20 17.94
N CYS A 141 7.79 0.05 17.19
CA CYS A 141 8.61 -0.99 16.59
C CYS A 141 9.65 -1.55 17.58
N ALA A 142 9.86 -2.86 17.57
CA ALA A 142 10.94 -3.47 18.36
C ALA A 142 12.31 -2.95 17.86
N PRO A 143 13.27 -2.61 18.75
CA PRO A 143 14.58 -2.07 18.35
C PRO A 143 15.31 -2.89 17.26
N PRO A 144 15.38 -4.23 17.33
CA PRO A 144 16.06 -5.01 16.30
C PRO A 144 15.43 -4.87 14.90
N LEU A 145 14.11 -4.66 14.84
CA LEU A 145 13.41 -4.45 13.58
C LEU A 145 13.60 -3.04 13.04
N ARG A 146 13.74 -2.04 13.91
CA ARG A 146 14.08 -0.67 13.50
C ARG A 146 15.46 -0.63 12.85
N GLU A 147 16.44 -1.26 13.49
CA GLU A 147 17.81 -1.35 12.98
C GLU A 147 17.86 -2.11 11.66
N ALA A 148 17.30 -3.33 11.61
CA ALA A 148 17.30 -4.14 10.40
C ALA A 148 16.63 -3.43 9.20
N ARG A 149 15.55 -2.68 9.45
CA ARG A 149 14.80 -1.97 8.41
C ARG A 149 15.28 -0.53 8.19
N GLN A 150 16.29 -0.06 8.92
CA GLN A 150 16.81 1.32 8.87
C GLN A 150 15.67 2.34 8.97
N MET A 151 14.87 2.19 10.02
CA MET A 151 13.72 3.04 10.28
C MET A 151 14.14 4.30 11.02
N GLU A 152 13.81 5.47 10.46
CA GLU A 152 14.02 6.76 11.10
C GLU A 152 12.77 7.62 10.92
N PRO A 153 12.28 8.30 11.98
CA PRO A 153 11.10 9.14 11.91
C PRO A 153 11.33 10.34 11.00
N PHE A 154 10.27 10.79 10.32
CA PHE A 154 10.30 11.99 9.49
C PHE A 154 8.95 12.72 9.54
N PRO A 155 8.95 14.06 9.47
CA PRO A 155 7.73 14.86 9.52
C PRO A 155 6.89 14.67 8.26
N LEU A 156 5.63 15.10 8.31
CA LEU A 156 4.74 15.11 7.15
C LEU A 156 5.40 15.79 5.95
N ARG A 157 5.42 15.09 4.82
CA ARG A 157 5.80 15.60 3.51
C ARG A 157 4.69 15.28 2.53
N VAL A 158 4.37 16.24 1.67
CA VAL A 158 3.40 16.08 0.60
C VAL A 158 4.10 16.42 -0.70
N PHE A 159 3.95 15.56 -1.70
CA PHE A 159 4.51 15.78 -3.02
C PHE A 159 3.40 15.82 -4.06
N VAL A 160 3.47 16.83 -4.91
CA VAL A 160 2.65 17.03 -6.10
C VAL A 160 3.55 16.88 -7.32
N ASN A 161 3.06 16.13 -8.32
CA ASN A 161 3.80 15.78 -9.54
C ASN A 161 5.22 15.22 -9.27
N PRO A 162 5.39 14.28 -8.31
CA PRO A 162 6.71 13.78 -7.99
C PRO A 162 7.33 12.98 -9.12
N ARG A 163 8.66 12.97 -9.13
CA ARG A 163 9.53 12.08 -9.92
C ARG A 163 10.49 11.39 -8.98
N LEU A 164 10.79 10.13 -9.28
CA LEU A 164 11.71 9.30 -8.49
C LEU A 164 12.98 9.03 -9.29
N ARG A 165 14.13 9.17 -8.63
CA ARG A 165 15.44 8.75 -9.13
C ARG A 165 16.07 7.78 -8.15
N VAL A 166 16.57 6.64 -8.65
CA VAL A 166 17.29 5.68 -7.81
C VAL A 166 18.70 6.21 -7.53
N LEU A 167 19.12 6.18 -6.27
CA LEU A 167 20.46 6.58 -5.83
C LEU A 167 21.33 5.36 -5.50
N ASP A 168 20.73 4.31 -4.94
CA ASP A 168 21.35 3.01 -4.68
C ASP A 168 20.38 1.91 -5.12
N SER A 169 20.78 1.17 -6.15
CA SER A 169 19.97 0.11 -6.77
C SER A 169 20.04 -1.22 -6.04
N ARG A 170 20.78 -1.33 -4.93
CA ARG A 170 20.78 -2.53 -4.08
C ARG A 170 19.36 -2.83 -3.62
N LEU A 171 18.91 -4.06 -3.84
CA LEU A 171 17.59 -4.49 -3.42
C LEU A 171 17.60 -4.95 -1.96
N VAL A 172 16.65 -4.44 -1.19
CA VAL A 172 16.37 -4.86 0.18
C VAL A 172 14.93 -5.37 0.24
N THR A 173 14.74 -6.53 0.85
CA THR A 173 13.44 -7.23 0.88
C THR A 173 12.90 -7.28 2.29
N PHE A 174 11.69 -6.74 2.49
CA PHE A 174 10.94 -6.81 3.74
C PHE A 174 9.45 -6.99 3.45
N PRO A 175 8.66 -7.50 4.41
CA PRO A 175 7.21 -7.48 4.33
C PRO A 175 6.66 -6.06 4.18
N GLU A 176 5.78 -5.87 3.20
CA GLU A 176 4.98 -4.67 2.99
C GLU A 176 3.49 -5.01 3.06
N GLY A 177 2.69 -4.04 3.50
CA GLY A 177 1.23 -4.06 3.39
C GLY A 177 0.74 -2.82 2.68
N CYS A 178 -0.54 -2.82 2.31
CA CYS A 178 -1.18 -1.67 1.68
C CYS A 178 -2.60 -1.50 2.22
N GLU A 179 -2.99 -0.25 2.52
CA GLU A 179 -4.38 0.06 2.91
C GLU A 179 -5.39 -0.31 1.82
N SER A 180 -4.95 -0.41 0.57
CA SER A 180 -5.76 -0.83 -0.58
C SER A 180 -5.80 -2.34 -0.82
N VAL A 181 -5.02 -3.14 -0.09
CA VAL A 181 -5.08 -4.61 -0.08
C VAL A 181 -5.18 -5.05 1.38
N ALA A 182 -6.28 -4.66 2.03
CA ALA A 182 -6.41 -4.77 3.46
C ALA A 182 -6.30 -6.22 3.97
N GLY A 183 -5.51 -6.43 5.03
CA GLY A 183 -5.40 -7.71 5.72
C GLY A 183 -4.32 -8.65 5.17
N PHE A 184 -3.51 -8.22 4.21
CA PHE A 184 -2.44 -9.04 3.63
C PHE A 184 -1.09 -8.31 3.64
N LEU A 185 -0.02 -9.12 3.67
CA LEU A 185 1.36 -8.72 3.55
C LEU A 185 2.07 -9.61 2.54
N ALA A 186 3.15 -9.11 1.95
CA ALA A 186 4.15 -9.94 1.27
C ALA A 186 5.51 -9.27 1.29
N CYS A 187 6.58 -10.06 1.13
CA CYS A 187 7.92 -9.55 0.94
C CYS A 187 8.06 -8.88 -0.42
N VAL A 188 8.54 -7.64 -0.43
CA VAL A 188 8.74 -6.84 -1.66
C VAL A 188 10.17 -6.33 -1.72
N PRO A 189 10.91 -6.58 -2.81
CA PRO A 189 12.21 -5.97 -3.01
C PRO A 189 12.07 -4.47 -3.35
N ARG A 190 12.88 -3.63 -2.71
CA ARG A 190 12.92 -2.18 -2.94
C ARG A 190 14.36 -1.71 -3.07
N PHE A 191 14.58 -0.64 -3.82
CA PHE A 191 15.87 0.03 -3.88
C PHE A 191 16.23 0.63 -2.52
N GLN A 192 17.51 0.48 -2.13
CA GLN A 192 18.03 0.90 -0.84
C GLN A 192 17.97 2.43 -0.65
N ALA A 193 18.19 3.22 -1.70
CA ALA A 193 18.12 4.67 -1.62
C ALA A 193 17.55 5.28 -2.89
N VAL A 194 16.73 6.32 -2.70
CA VAL A 194 16.05 7.05 -3.78
C VAL A 194 16.04 8.55 -3.48
N GLN A 195 15.87 9.33 -4.53
CA GLN A 195 15.53 10.74 -4.45
C GLN A 195 14.14 10.94 -5.04
N ILE A 196 13.28 11.63 -4.30
CA ILE A 196 12.01 12.15 -4.81
C ILE A 196 12.14 13.65 -5.03
N THR A 197 11.71 14.11 -6.21
CA THR A 197 11.66 15.52 -6.59
C THR A 197 10.24 15.86 -7.02
N GLY A 198 9.67 16.94 -6.52
CA GLY A 198 8.33 17.38 -6.93
C GLY A 198 8.01 18.73 -6.34
N LEU A 199 6.74 19.10 -6.36
CA LEU A 199 6.27 20.34 -5.76
C LEU A 199 5.62 20.04 -4.40
N ASP A 200 5.63 21.00 -3.49
CA ASP A 200 4.76 20.98 -2.33
C ASP A 200 3.35 21.50 -2.68
N PRO A 201 2.37 21.45 -1.76
CA PRO A 201 1.02 21.96 -2.02
C PRO A 201 0.94 23.48 -2.33
N LYS A 202 1.98 24.25 -1.99
CA LYS A 202 2.09 25.68 -2.30
C LYS A 202 2.73 25.93 -3.68
N GLY A 203 3.24 24.88 -4.33
CA GLY A 203 3.94 24.97 -5.61
C GLY A 203 5.45 25.19 -5.49
N GLU A 204 6.03 25.07 -4.30
CA GLU A 204 7.47 25.21 -4.08
C GLU A 204 8.19 23.90 -4.45
N GLN A 205 9.35 24.01 -5.10
CA GLN A 205 10.14 22.83 -5.47
C GLN A 205 10.74 22.17 -4.23
N VAL A 206 10.49 20.86 -4.09
CA VAL A 206 11.05 20.03 -3.02
C VAL A 206 11.88 18.91 -3.61
N VAL A 207 13.02 18.66 -2.98
CA VAL A 207 13.91 17.53 -3.26
C VAL A 207 14.18 16.83 -1.94
N TRP A 208 14.00 15.51 -1.90
CA TRP A 208 14.29 14.70 -0.72
C TRP A 208 15.01 13.42 -1.11
N GLN A 209 16.21 13.23 -0.57
CA GLN A 209 16.94 11.97 -0.64
C GLN A 209 16.64 11.15 0.60
N ALA A 210 16.33 9.88 0.41
CA ALA A 210 15.98 8.96 1.48
C ALA A 210 16.60 7.59 1.23
N SER A 211 16.88 6.88 2.31
CA SER A 211 17.34 5.49 2.31
C SER A 211 16.47 4.65 3.26
N GLY A 212 16.67 3.33 3.23
CA GLY A 212 16.06 2.42 4.21
C GLY A 212 14.53 2.43 4.15
N TRP A 213 13.88 2.54 5.32
CA TRP A 213 12.42 2.48 5.40
C TRP A 213 11.74 3.66 4.68
N ALA A 214 12.30 4.87 4.77
CA ALA A 214 11.74 6.04 4.09
C ALA A 214 11.77 5.89 2.55
N ALA A 215 12.88 5.37 2.00
CA ALA A 215 12.99 5.05 0.58
C ALA A 215 11.95 4.03 0.12
N ARG A 216 11.67 3.01 0.95
CA ARG A 216 10.63 2.02 0.70
C ARG A 216 9.24 2.64 0.63
N ILE A 217 8.88 3.48 1.60
CA ILE A 217 7.56 4.14 1.61
C ILE A 217 7.41 5.03 0.36
N ILE A 218 8.44 5.81 0.02
CA ILE A 218 8.44 6.63 -1.21
C ILE A 218 8.16 5.78 -2.45
N GLN A 219 8.88 4.67 -2.63
CA GLN A 219 8.68 3.78 -3.78
C GLN A 219 7.26 3.20 -3.81
N HIS A 220 6.71 2.82 -2.65
CA HIS A 220 5.34 2.32 -2.55
C HIS A 220 4.30 3.36 -2.99
N GLU A 221 4.41 4.60 -2.51
CA GLU A 221 3.46 5.65 -2.88
C GLU A 221 3.64 6.12 -4.32
N MET A 222 4.87 6.12 -4.84
CA MET A 222 5.14 6.39 -6.25
C MET A 222 4.53 5.34 -7.17
N ASP A 223 4.54 4.07 -6.77
CA ASP A 223 3.93 2.98 -7.53
C ASP A 223 2.41 3.17 -7.69
N HIS A 224 1.72 3.65 -6.64
CA HIS A 224 0.28 3.96 -6.74
C HIS A 224 -0.02 5.02 -7.79
N LEU A 225 0.86 6.02 -7.97
CA LEU A 225 0.69 7.02 -9.02
C LEU A 225 0.84 6.44 -10.43
N GLN A 226 1.42 5.25 -10.56
CA GLN A 226 1.59 4.50 -11.82
C GLN A 226 0.61 3.34 -11.96
N GLY A 227 -0.40 3.23 -11.08
CA GLY A 227 -1.36 2.11 -11.10
C GLY A 227 -0.75 0.76 -10.69
N CYS A 228 0.41 0.77 -10.04
CA CYS A 228 1.11 -0.40 -9.57
C CYS A 228 0.85 -0.60 -8.07
N LEU A 229 0.59 -1.85 -7.67
CA LEU A 229 0.43 -2.26 -6.29
C LEU A 229 1.60 -3.16 -5.89
N PHE A 230 1.83 -3.29 -4.57
CA PHE A 230 2.92 -4.15 -4.07
C PHE A 230 2.76 -5.62 -4.50
N ILE A 231 1.52 -6.08 -4.71
CA ILE A 231 1.21 -7.43 -5.18
C ILE A 231 1.72 -7.72 -6.60
N ASP A 232 2.06 -6.69 -7.37
CA ASP A 232 2.66 -6.86 -8.70
C ASP A 232 4.19 -7.07 -8.62
N LYS A 233 4.81 -6.75 -7.47
CA LYS A 233 6.27 -6.79 -7.25
C LYS A 233 6.71 -7.76 -6.16
N MET A 234 5.75 -8.36 -5.44
CA MET A 234 6.04 -9.22 -4.29
C MET A 234 6.65 -10.56 -4.67
N ASP A 235 7.36 -11.18 -3.72
CA ASP A 235 7.53 -12.63 -3.72
C ASP A 235 6.20 -13.29 -3.32
N SER A 236 5.48 -13.82 -4.31
CA SER A 236 4.16 -14.41 -4.13
C SER A 236 4.11 -15.54 -3.09
N LYS A 237 5.22 -16.27 -2.85
CA LYS A 237 5.28 -17.33 -1.84
C LYS A 237 5.18 -16.81 -0.40
N THR A 238 5.43 -15.51 -0.23
CA THR A 238 5.38 -14.84 1.07
C THR A 238 4.06 -14.09 1.29
N PHE A 239 3.14 -14.14 0.32
CA PHE A 239 1.82 -13.51 0.46
C PHE A 239 1.02 -14.19 1.56
N THR A 240 0.74 -13.45 2.62
CA THR A 240 0.15 -13.98 3.85
C THR A 240 -0.89 -13.05 4.40
N ASN A 241 -1.89 -13.63 5.06
CA ASN A 241 -2.86 -12.86 5.82
C ASN A 241 -2.26 -12.47 7.18
N ILE A 242 -2.55 -11.25 7.64
CA ILE A 242 -1.97 -10.70 8.89
C ILE A 242 -2.23 -11.56 10.14
N TYR A 243 -3.26 -12.41 10.14
CA TYR A 243 -3.60 -13.30 11.25
C TYR A 243 -2.86 -14.64 11.22
N TRP A 244 -2.13 -14.96 10.15
CA TRP A 244 -1.42 -16.24 10.01
C TRP A 244 0.01 -16.21 10.58
N MET A 245 0.44 -15.08 11.12
CA MET A 245 1.76 -14.91 11.74
C MET A 245 1.78 -15.38 13.21
N GLU A 246 0.95 -16.37 13.56
CA GLU A 246 0.95 -17.05 14.87
C GLU A 246 2.18 -17.95 15.05
#